data_AF-A0A832H1H7-F1
#
_entry.id   AF-A0A832H1H7-F1
#
_cell.length_a   1.000
_cell.length_b   1.000
_cell.length_c   1.000
_cell.angle_alpha   90.00
_cell.angle_beta   90.00
_cell.angle_gamma   90.00
#
_symmetry.space_group_name_H-M   'P 1'
#
loop_
_entity.id
_entity.type
_entity.pdbx_description
1 polymer ?
#
loop_
_entity_poly.entity_id
_entity_poly.type
_entity_poly.pdbx_seq_one_letter_code
_entity_poly.pdbx_strand_id
1 'polypeptide(L)'
;GVGVEVDGVLFHTAPRSELVALYAPSVAGREEAAAVALAAGKLIKLSELERFVPEVGMNIAYAKHGAKVEGDVAAIEGRIIRTSRGLRLCGKPAYGASRHLARVLIEAAKRDPRRRASVNLKPSSELVSALEELGLKVAKVEPRGACPIAEAIAAGVEADAYFYEAALGLEPSLVILAEDPLSLVSLLERAIALLSRKS
;
A
#
# COMPACT_ATOMS: atom_id res chain seq x y z
N GLY A 1 -24.07 -18.94 20.45
CA GLY A 1 -22.66 -18.66 20.13
C GLY A 1 -22.56 -18.46 18.64
N VAL A 2 -21.89 -17.41 18.19
CA VAL A 2 -21.86 -17.00 16.78
C VAL A 2 -21.12 -18.08 15.97
N GLY A 3 -21.82 -18.72 15.05
CA GLY A 3 -21.31 -19.79 14.18
C GLY A 3 -22.03 -19.75 12.84
N VAL A 4 -21.42 -20.36 11.82
CA VAL A 4 -21.97 -20.42 10.46
C VAL A 4 -22.50 -21.83 10.23
N GLU A 5 -23.76 -21.93 9.83
CA GLU A 5 -24.39 -23.19 9.45
C GLU A 5 -24.14 -23.45 7.96
N VAL A 6 -23.58 -24.62 7.63
CA VAL A 6 -23.36 -25.08 6.26
C VAL A 6 -23.90 -26.50 6.17
N ASP A 7 -24.83 -26.74 5.25
CA ASP A 7 -25.47 -28.05 5.00
C ASP A 7 -26.01 -28.74 6.28
N GLY A 8 -26.58 -27.97 7.20
CA GLY A 8 -27.17 -28.48 8.45
C GLY A 8 -26.18 -28.77 9.57
N VAL A 9 -24.90 -28.43 9.40
CA VAL A 9 -23.86 -28.57 10.43
C VAL A 9 -23.44 -27.19 10.93
N LEU A 10 -23.51 -26.99 12.24
CA LEU A 10 -23.15 -25.72 12.88
C LEU A 10 -21.63 -25.69 13.11
N PHE A 11 -20.93 -24.80 12.40
CA PHE A 11 -19.49 -24.60 12.59
C PHE A 11 -19.21 -23.36 13.43
N HIS A 12 -18.29 -23.48 14.39
CA HIS A 12 -17.83 -22.33 15.18
C HIS A 12 -16.96 -21.34 14.36
N THR A 13 -16.45 -21.77 13.20
CA THR A 13 -15.74 -20.95 12.19
C THR A 13 -16.07 -21.47 10.79
N ALA A 14 -16.08 -20.60 9.76
CA ALA A 14 -16.45 -21.03 8.41
C ALA A 14 -15.52 -22.15 7.90
N PRO A 15 -16.05 -23.31 7.45
CA PRO A 15 -15.23 -24.42 7.01
C PRO A 15 -14.43 -24.02 5.77
N ARG A 16 -13.10 -24.11 5.86
CA ARG A 16 -12.21 -23.97 4.69
C ARG A 16 -12.20 -25.31 3.98
N SER A 17 -12.53 -25.35 2.69
CA SER A 17 -12.46 -26.60 1.92
C SER A 17 -11.04 -27.18 1.96
N GLU A 18 -10.90 -28.50 2.02
CA GLU A 18 -9.60 -29.17 1.98
C GLU A 18 -8.82 -28.84 0.70
N LEU A 19 -9.53 -28.57 -0.41
CA LEU A 19 -8.96 -28.07 -1.67
C LEU A 19 -8.34 -26.68 -1.52
N VAL A 20 -8.97 -25.77 -0.78
CA VAL A 20 -8.39 -24.46 -0.44
C VAL A 20 -7.18 -24.63 0.48
N ALA A 21 -7.19 -25.57 1.42
CA ALA A 21 -6.03 -25.84 2.27
C ALA A 21 -4.85 -26.50 1.51
N LEU A 22 -5.14 -27.27 0.45
CA LEU A 22 -4.14 -27.96 -0.38
C LEU A 22 -3.40 -27.01 -1.33
N TYR A 23 -4.10 -26.01 -1.89
CA TYR A 23 -3.54 -25.01 -2.82
C TYR A 23 -3.17 -23.68 -2.16
N ALA A 24 -3.80 -23.36 -1.03
CA ALA A 24 -3.42 -22.28 -0.13
C ALA A 24 -3.13 -22.89 1.26
N PRO A 25 -2.01 -23.65 1.39
CA PRO A 25 -1.51 -23.92 2.73
C PRO A 25 -1.32 -22.56 3.38
N SER A 26 -1.82 -22.39 4.60
CA SER A 26 -1.59 -21.20 5.41
C SER A 26 -0.09 -21.06 5.67
N VAL A 27 0.62 -20.50 4.69
CA VAL A 27 2.02 -20.13 4.81
C VAL A 27 1.96 -18.65 5.12
N ALA A 28 1.81 -18.35 6.41
CA ALA A 28 2.02 -17.02 6.93
C ALA A 28 3.35 -16.52 6.36
N GLY A 29 3.30 -15.52 5.46
CA GLY A 29 4.48 -15.04 4.76
C GLY A 29 4.62 -15.39 3.27
N ARG A 30 3.61 -15.92 2.57
CA ARG A 30 3.59 -15.90 1.07
C ARG A 30 2.42 -15.14 0.48
N GLU A 31 1.33 -15.00 1.23
CA GLU A 31 0.12 -14.29 0.78
C GLU A 31 0.41 -12.82 0.50
N GLU A 32 1.16 -12.13 1.36
CA GLU A 32 1.42 -10.70 1.15
C GLU A 32 2.28 -10.45 -0.09
N ALA A 33 3.32 -11.27 -0.30
CA ALA A 33 4.19 -11.19 -1.46
C ALA A 33 3.42 -11.45 -2.78
N ALA A 34 2.50 -12.42 -2.79
CA ALA A 34 1.66 -12.70 -3.95
C ALA A 34 0.68 -11.56 -4.26
N ALA A 35 0.03 -11.00 -3.23
CA ALA A 35 -0.85 -9.84 -3.38
C ALA A 35 -0.09 -8.61 -3.89
N VAL A 36 1.12 -8.36 -3.38
CA VAL A 36 2.01 -7.31 -3.87
C VAL A 36 2.39 -7.54 -5.34
N ALA A 37 2.73 -8.77 -5.73
CA ALA A 37 3.03 -9.11 -7.13
C ALA A 37 1.87 -8.76 -8.07
N LEU A 38 0.66 -9.18 -7.69
CA LEU A 38 -0.56 -8.96 -8.46
C LEU A 38 -0.87 -7.46 -8.57
N ALA A 39 -0.84 -6.74 -7.46
CA ALA A 39 -1.12 -5.31 -7.44
C ALA A 39 -0.08 -4.52 -8.23
N ALA A 40 1.21 -4.81 -8.06
CA ALA A 40 2.29 -4.20 -8.83
C ALA A 40 2.12 -4.46 -10.34
N GLY A 41 1.74 -5.68 -10.74
CA GLY A 41 1.45 -6.04 -12.13
C GLY A 41 0.25 -5.30 -12.73
N LYS A 42 -0.71 -4.86 -11.91
CA LYS A 42 -1.81 -3.99 -12.33
C LYS A 42 -1.38 -2.53 -12.42
N LEU A 43 -0.65 -2.03 -11.43
CA LEU A 43 -0.16 -0.64 -11.41
C LEU A 43 0.69 -0.29 -12.63
N ILE A 44 1.57 -1.19 -13.08
CA ILE A 44 2.40 -0.92 -14.28
C ILE A 44 1.59 -0.81 -15.59
N LYS A 45 0.32 -1.23 -15.58
CA LYS A 45 -0.60 -1.14 -16.73
C LYS A 45 -1.54 0.06 -16.62
N LEU A 46 -1.51 0.78 -15.50
CA LEU A 46 -2.38 1.92 -15.27
C LEU A 46 -1.83 3.14 -15.99
N SER A 47 -2.52 3.56 -17.05
CA SER A 47 -2.21 4.78 -17.79
C SER A 47 -2.17 6.00 -16.88
N GLU A 48 -1.35 7.01 -17.22
CA GLU A 48 -1.12 8.24 -16.46
C GLU A 48 -0.47 8.10 -15.08
N LEU A 49 -0.39 6.89 -14.49
CA LEU A 49 0.24 6.68 -13.18
C LEU A 49 1.72 7.09 -13.19
N GLU A 50 2.39 6.99 -14.32
CA GLU A 50 3.81 7.35 -14.49
C GLU A 50 4.14 8.82 -14.19
N ARG A 51 3.15 9.72 -14.22
CA ARG A 51 3.30 11.12 -13.81
C ARG A 51 3.53 11.27 -12.30
N PHE A 52 3.07 10.30 -11.52
CA PHE A 52 3.12 10.28 -10.07
C PHE A 52 4.19 9.33 -9.54
N VAL A 53 5.10 8.84 -10.38
CA VAL A 53 6.24 8.03 -9.93
C VAL A 53 7.39 8.96 -9.49
N PRO A 54 7.87 8.85 -8.23
CA PRO A 54 9.05 9.58 -7.76
C PRO A 54 10.32 9.18 -8.52
N GLU A 55 11.35 10.03 -8.48
CA GLU A 55 12.67 9.75 -9.06
C GLU A 55 13.35 8.57 -8.33
N VAL A 56 13.14 8.42 -7.02
CA VAL A 56 13.56 7.22 -6.28
C VAL A 56 12.72 5.97 -6.58
N GLY A 57 11.68 6.08 -7.42
CA GLY A 57 10.74 5.01 -7.76
C GLY A 57 9.59 4.84 -6.76
N MET A 58 8.47 4.33 -7.27
CA MET A 58 7.29 3.98 -6.45
C MET A 58 7.38 2.53 -5.97
N ASN A 59 6.77 2.22 -4.85
CA ASN A 59 6.65 0.85 -4.36
C ASN A 59 5.25 0.63 -3.79
N ILE A 60 4.83 -0.63 -3.75
CA ILE A 60 3.62 -1.08 -3.08
C ILE A 60 4.02 -2.15 -2.07
N ALA A 61 3.50 -2.05 -0.86
CA ALA A 61 3.87 -2.89 0.25
C ALA A 61 2.64 -3.46 0.95
N TYR A 62 2.82 -4.63 1.58
CA TYR A 62 1.79 -5.29 2.36
C TYR A 62 2.39 -5.99 3.58
N ALA A 63 1.91 -5.63 4.76
CA ALA A 63 2.39 -6.11 6.05
C ALA A 63 1.64 -7.36 6.51
N LYS A 64 2.33 -8.29 7.18
CA LYS A 64 1.70 -9.36 7.95
C LYS A 64 0.83 -8.83 9.08
N HIS A 65 -0.05 -9.66 9.61
CA HIS A 65 -0.88 -9.30 10.75
C HIS A 65 0.04 -9.10 11.95
N GLY A 66 -0.05 -7.94 12.60
CA GLY A 66 0.81 -7.60 13.74
C GLY A 66 2.29 -7.48 13.39
N ALA A 67 2.65 -7.07 12.17
CA ALA A 67 4.02 -6.81 11.75
C ALA A 67 4.78 -5.93 12.76
N LYS A 68 6.00 -6.35 13.12
CA LYS A 68 6.84 -5.65 14.12
C LYS A 68 8.19 -5.21 13.57
N VAL A 69 8.67 -5.88 12.52
CA VAL A 69 9.98 -5.62 11.93
C VAL A 69 9.88 -5.43 10.41
N GLU A 70 10.90 -4.81 9.81
CA GLU A 70 10.92 -4.55 8.36
C GLU A 70 10.72 -5.85 7.54
N GLY A 71 11.23 -6.99 8.04
CA GLY A 71 11.05 -8.32 7.44
C GLY A 71 9.64 -8.93 7.53
N ASP A 72 8.68 -8.25 8.17
CA ASP A 72 7.27 -8.67 8.17
C ASP A 72 6.46 -8.01 7.03
N VAL A 73 7.09 -7.15 6.24
CA VAL A 73 6.43 -6.38 5.19
C VAL A 73 6.98 -6.79 3.83
N ALA A 74 6.11 -7.29 2.95
CA ALA A 74 6.43 -7.59 1.56
C ALA A 74 6.35 -6.30 0.73
N ALA A 75 7.29 -6.09 -0.18
CA ALA A 75 7.28 -5.02 -1.18
C ALA A 75 8.03 -5.47 -2.45
N ILE A 76 8.09 -4.65 -3.50
CA ILE A 76 8.85 -4.96 -4.71
C ILE A 76 10.33 -4.62 -4.51
N GLU A 77 11.22 -5.60 -4.66
CA GLU A 77 12.66 -5.40 -4.72
C GLU A 77 13.02 -4.51 -5.93
N GLY A 78 13.88 -3.51 -5.73
CA GLY A 78 14.24 -2.57 -6.78
C GLY A 78 13.14 -1.59 -7.21
N ARG A 79 11.93 -1.70 -6.65
CA ARG A 79 10.78 -0.80 -6.85
C ARG A 79 10.17 -0.88 -8.26
N ILE A 80 9.22 0.02 -8.51
CA ILE A 80 8.59 0.28 -9.81
C ILE A 80 9.10 1.63 -10.31
N ILE A 81 9.68 1.66 -11.51
CA ILE A 81 10.31 2.86 -12.08
C ILE A 81 9.63 3.28 -13.38
N ARG A 82 9.75 4.57 -13.68
CA ARG A 82 9.38 5.13 -14.98
C ARG A 82 10.51 4.92 -15.98
N THR A 83 10.17 4.44 -17.18
CA THR A 83 11.10 4.31 -18.31
C THR A 83 10.49 4.99 -19.54
N SER A 84 11.26 5.14 -20.61
CA SER A 84 10.74 5.62 -21.91
C SER A 84 9.67 4.70 -22.54
N ARG A 85 9.51 3.48 -22.01
CA ARG A 85 8.53 2.48 -22.45
C ARG A 85 7.42 2.24 -21.41
N GLY A 86 7.18 3.24 -20.55
CA GLY A 86 6.23 3.19 -19.44
C GLY A 86 6.83 2.60 -18.16
N LEU A 87 5.96 2.16 -17.25
CA LEU A 87 6.35 1.62 -15.95
C LEU A 87 6.95 0.22 -16.04
N ARG A 88 7.92 -0.07 -15.16
CA ARG A 88 8.59 -1.37 -15.06
C ARG A 88 8.83 -1.76 -13.61
N LEU A 89 8.63 -3.06 -13.32
CA LEU A 89 9.07 -3.68 -12.07
C LEU A 89 10.56 -4.00 -12.21
N CYS A 90 11.39 -3.55 -11.27
CA CYS A 90 12.82 -3.85 -11.29
C CYS A 90 13.15 -5.25 -10.75
N GLY A 91 12.31 -5.78 -9.86
CA GLY A 91 12.55 -7.04 -9.18
C GLY A 91 11.27 -7.75 -8.76
N LYS A 92 11.41 -8.77 -7.92
CA LYS A 92 10.30 -9.60 -7.43
C LYS A 92 9.80 -9.09 -6.07
N PRO A 93 8.58 -9.45 -5.67
CA PRO A 93 8.14 -9.23 -4.29
C PRO A 93 9.04 -9.97 -3.30
N ALA A 94 9.47 -9.28 -2.25
CA ALA A 94 10.26 -9.84 -1.17
C ALA A 94 9.93 -9.14 0.17
N TYR A 95 10.05 -9.87 1.27
CA TYR A 95 9.93 -9.31 2.61
C TYR A 95 11.15 -8.45 2.94
N GLY A 96 10.92 -7.31 3.59
CA GLY A 96 11.99 -6.35 3.91
C GLY A 96 12.49 -5.55 2.70
N ALA A 97 11.88 -5.69 1.52
CA ALA A 97 12.33 -5.01 0.30
C ALA A 97 12.15 -3.49 0.32
N SER A 98 11.32 -2.95 1.23
CA SER A 98 11.12 -1.49 1.38
C SER A 98 11.17 -1.07 2.85
N ARG A 99 12.31 -0.50 3.27
CA ARG A 99 12.49 0.00 4.65
C ARG A 99 11.54 1.17 4.96
N HIS A 100 11.32 2.07 4.00
CA HIS A 100 10.44 3.23 4.17
C HIS A 100 8.98 2.82 4.39
N LEU A 101 8.41 2.03 3.46
CA LEU A 101 7.01 1.60 3.58
C LEU A 101 6.80 0.64 4.75
N ALA A 102 7.81 -0.18 5.09
CA ALA A 102 7.72 -1.04 6.25
C ALA A 102 7.59 -0.24 7.56
N ARG A 103 8.40 0.82 7.75
CA ARG A 103 8.28 1.70 8.91
C ARG A 103 6.91 2.37 8.98
N VAL A 104 6.40 2.87 7.85
CA VAL A 104 5.07 3.47 7.79
C VAL A 104 3.99 2.46 8.18
N LEU A 105 4.02 1.26 7.61
CA LEU A 105 3.01 0.23 7.87
C LEU A 105 3.07 -0.33 9.30
N ILE A 106 4.26 -0.43 9.89
CA ILE A 106 4.40 -0.86 11.29
C ILE A 106 3.78 0.19 12.23
N GLU A 107 4.01 1.48 12.01
CA GLU A 107 3.38 2.52 12.83
C GLU A 107 1.86 2.62 12.56
N ALA A 108 1.43 2.48 11.31
CA ALA A 108 0.01 2.48 10.95
C ALA A 108 -0.75 1.32 11.61
N ALA A 109 -0.19 0.10 11.57
CA ALA A 109 -0.81 -1.09 12.12
C ALA A 109 -0.96 -1.06 13.65
N LYS A 110 -0.10 -0.31 14.36
CA LYS A 110 -0.26 -0.06 15.81
C LYS A 110 -1.49 0.79 16.14
N ARG A 111 -1.93 1.63 15.20
CA ARG A 111 -3.07 2.54 15.37
C ARG A 111 -4.36 1.91 14.85
N ASP A 112 -4.33 1.35 13.64
CA ASP A 112 -5.43 0.60 13.03
C ASP A 112 -4.87 -0.69 12.42
N PRO A 113 -5.10 -1.86 13.04
CA PRO A 113 -4.60 -3.16 12.55
C PRO A 113 -5.06 -3.53 11.14
N ARG A 114 -6.08 -2.84 10.59
CA ARG A 114 -6.53 -3.04 9.21
C ARG A 114 -5.59 -2.36 8.21
N ARG A 115 -4.87 -1.29 8.57
CA ARG A 115 -3.97 -0.54 7.68
C ARG A 115 -2.67 -1.31 7.41
N ARG A 116 -2.76 -2.30 6.53
CA ARG A 116 -1.67 -3.23 6.24
C ARG A 116 -1.01 -2.98 4.88
N ALA A 117 -1.65 -2.28 3.97
CA ALA A 117 -1.10 -2.01 2.63
C ALA A 117 -0.75 -0.54 2.45
N SER A 118 0.31 -0.27 1.70
CA SER A 118 0.69 1.10 1.35
C SER A 118 1.31 1.22 -0.03
N VAL A 119 1.19 2.39 -0.64
CA VAL A 119 1.87 2.76 -1.89
C VAL A 119 2.48 4.15 -1.73
N ASN A 120 3.72 4.35 -2.20
CA ASN A 120 4.32 5.68 -2.26
C ASN A 120 4.28 6.25 -3.69
N LEU A 121 3.98 7.53 -3.79
CA LEU A 121 3.87 8.31 -5.02
C LEU A 121 4.53 9.67 -4.84
N LYS A 122 4.74 10.37 -5.95
CA LYS A 122 5.09 11.78 -5.95
C LYS A 122 3.81 12.58 -5.70
N PRO A 123 3.75 13.45 -4.68
CA PRO A 123 2.57 14.28 -4.47
C PRO A 123 2.42 15.29 -5.61
N SER A 124 1.16 15.62 -5.89
CA SER A 124 0.78 16.78 -6.69
C SER A 124 -0.53 17.33 -6.12
N SER A 125 -0.79 18.62 -6.33
CA SER A 125 -2.05 19.25 -5.90
C SER A 125 -3.26 18.58 -6.52
N GLU A 126 -3.17 18.18 -7.80
CA GLU A 126 -4.24 17.46 -8.51
C GLU A 126 -4.52 16.09 -7.89
N LEU A 127 -3.48 15.31 -7.56
CA LEU A 127 -3.64 13.97 -6.97
C LEU A 127 -4.17 14.06 -5.55
N VAL A 128 -3.65 14.98 -4.73
CA VAL A 128 -4.16 15.22 -3.37
C VAL A 128 -5.65 15.57 -3.42
N SER A 129 -6.04 16.51 -4.29
CA SER A 129 -7.45 16.90 -4.45
C SER A 129 -8.33 15.74 -4.91
N ALA A 130 -7.83 14.88 -5.82
CA ALA A 130 -8.57 13.71 -6.28
C ALA A 130 -8.76 12.67 -5.17
N LEU A 131 -7.78 12.47 -4.29
CA LEU A 131 -7.92 11.57 -3.14
C LEU A 131 -8.95 12.11 -2.14
N GLU A 132 -8.93 13.41 -1.86
CA GLU A 132 -9.92 14.07 -1.00
C GLU A 132 -11.34 13.97 -1.57
N GLU A 133 -11.51 14.17 -2.89
CA GLU A 133 -12.80 14.00 -3.59
C GLU A 133 -13.31 12.55 -3.52
N LEU A 134 -12.40 11.57 -3.45
CA LEU A 134 -12.74 10.15 -3.24
C LEU A 134 -13.04 9.80 -1.78
N GLY A 135 -13.02 10.80 -0.88
CA GLY A 135 -13.37 10.66 0.53
C GLY A 135 -12.21 10.30 1.45
N LEU A 136 -10.97 10.38 0.99
CA LEU A 136 -9.81 10.12 1.83
C LEU A 136 -9.46 11.36 2.66
N LYS A 137 -9.12 11.13 3.94
CA LYS A 137 -8.45 12.12 4.77
C LYS A 137 -6.98 12.18 4.37
N VAL A 138 -6.52 13.33 3.88
CA VAL A 138 -5.12 13.54 3.48
C VAL A 138 -4.45 14.48 4.49
N ALA A 139 -3.29 14.08 5.01
CA ALA A 139 -2.52 14.87 5.96
C ALA A 139 -1.18 15.33 5.37
N LYS A 140 -0.90 16.63 5.49
CA LYS A 140 0.43 17.17 5.24
C LYS A 140 1.30 16.99 6.49
N VAL A 141 2.50 16.46 6.33
CA VAL A 141 3.48 16.24 7.41
C VAL A 141 4.68 17.16 7.24
N GLU A 142 5.33 17.53 8.34
CA GLU A 142 6.60 18.26 8.27
C GLU A 142 7.73 17.29 7.90
N PRO A 143 8.60 17.62 6.92
CA PRO A 143 9.68 16.76 6.46
C PRO A 143 10.87 16.76 7.42
N ARG A 144 10.66 16.29 8.66
CA ARG A 144 11.69 16.15 9.70
C ARG A 144 11.90 14.69 10.09
N GLY A 145 13.11 14.40 10.58
CA GLY A 145 13.46 13.07 11.06
C GLY A 145 13.88 12.10 9.96
N ALA A 146 13.93 10.82 10.32
CA ALA A 146 14.40 9.75 9.43
C ALA A 146 13.28 9.17 8.57
N CYS A 147 12.03 9.23 9.04
CA CYS A 147 10.86 8.83 8.29
C CYS A 147 9.66 9.72 8.68
N PRO A 148 9.54 10.92 8.10
CA PRO A 148 8.56 11.93 8.51
C PRO A 148 7.12 11.41 8.65
N ILE A 149 6.70 10.56 7.71
CA ILE A 149 5.35 9.99 7.69
C ILE A 149 5.15 8.98 8.84
N ALA A 150 6.11 8.07 9.07
CA ALA A 150 5.99 7.11 10.16
C ALA A 150 6.03 7.82 11.52
N GLU A 151 6.87 8.85 11.66
CA GLU A 151 6.95 9.68 12.87
C GLU A 151 5.64 10.45 13.12
N ALA A 152 5.01 11.00 12.08
CA ALA A 152 3.70 11.65 12.20
C ALA A 152 2.59 10.67 12.65
N ILE A 153 2.57 9.45 12.10
CA ILE A 153 1.63 8.40 12.52
C ILE A 153 1.89 8.00 13.98
N ALA A 154 3.16 7.83 14.37
CA ALA A 154 3.55 7.53 15.74
C ALA A 154 3.13 8.65 16.70
N ALA A 155 3.19 9.92 16.27
CA ALA A 155 2.72 11.07 17.03
C ALA A 155 1.18 11.21 17.09
N GLY A 156 0.42 10.37 16.38
CA GLY A 156 -1.05 10.33 16.45
C GLY A 156 -1.76 11.08 15.33
N VAL A 157 -1.08 11.45 14.24
CA VAL A 157 -1.76 12.00 13.06
C VAL A 157 -2.54 10.89 12.36
N GLU A 158 -3.86 10.97 12.39
CA GLU A 158 -4.76 10.01 11.74
C GLU A 158 -5.18 10.50 10.35
N ALA A 159 -4.85 9.73 9.30
CA ALA A 159 -5.22 10.01 7.91
C ALA A 159 -5.19 8.72 7.06
N ASP A 160 -5.71 8.81 5.85
CA ASP A 160 -5.66 7.76 4.81
C ASP A 160 -4.44 7.91 3.91
N ALA A 161 -4.03 9.15 3.68
CA ALA A 161 -2.81 9.46 2.96
C ALA A 161 -2.01 10.55 3.68
N TYR A 162 -0.69 10.46 3.58
CA TYR A 162 0.26 11.35 4.23
C TYR A 162 1.23 11.85 3.20
N PHE A 163 1.49 13.16 3.15
CA PHE A 163 2.47 13.69 2.23
C PHE A 163 3.30 14.83 2.82
N TYR A 164 4.48 15.02 2.26
CA TYR A 164 5.28 16.22 2.49
C TYR A 164 5.85 16.72 1.17
N GLU A 165 6.05 18.03 1.10
CA GLU A 165 6.67 18.71 -0.03
C GLU A 165 8.18 18.55 -0.01
N ALA A 166 8.84 18.88 -1.13
CA ALA A 166 10.29 18.85 -1.24
C ALA A 166 10.94 19.66 -0.10
N ALA A 167 12.01 19.10 0.47
CA ALA A 167 12.86 19.78 1.46
C ALA A 167 14.33 19.59 1.07
N LEU A 168 15.23 20.32 1.74
CA LEU A 168 16.66 20.25 1.43
C LEU A 168 17.18 18.81 1.58
N GLY A 169 17.58 18.20 0.46
CA GLY A 169 18.07 16.82 0.41
C GLY A 169 16.98 15.74 0.54
N LEU A 170 15.69 16.11 0.47
CA LEU A 170 14.57 15.18 0.59
C LEU A 170 13.58 15.36 -0.57
N GLU A 171 13.39 14.30 -1.34
CA GLU A 171 12.37 14.25 -2.39
C GLU A 171 10.96 14.23 -1.76
N PRO A 172 9.97 14.96 -2.31
CA PRO A 172 8.60 14.90 -1.85
C PRO A 172 8.03 13.48 -1.92
N SER A 173 7.18 13.14 -0.96
CA SER A 173 6.58 11.80 -0.88
C SER A 173 5.12 11.90 -0.45
N LEU A 174 4.27 11.12 -1.11
CA LEU A 174 2.90 10.82 -0.74
C LEU A 174 2.83 9.33 -0.45
N VAL A 175 2.35 8.93 0.72
CA VAL A 175 2.07 7.53 1.06
C VAL A 175 0.59 7.39 1.35
N ILE A 176 -0.06 6.48 0.63
CA ILE A 176 -1.47 6.13 0.82
C ILE A 176 -1.53 4.79 1.54
N LEU A 177 -2.41 4.69 2.54
CA LEU A 177 -2.66 3.48 3.32
C LEU A 177 -4.00 2.85 2.92
N ALA A 178 -4.06 1.53 2.94
CA ALA A 178 -5.31 0.78 2.76
C ALA A 178 -5.27 -0.55 3.51
N GLU A 179 -6.37 -1.30 3.41
CA GLU A 179 -6.47 -2.64 3.98
C GLU A 179 -5.61 -3.65 3.23
N ASP A 180 -5.66 -3.61 1.89
CA ASP A 180 -4.95 -4.54 1.02
C ASP A 180 -4.42 -3.85 -0.26
N PRO A 181 -3.45 -4.48 -0.96
CA PRO A 181 -2.84 -3.89 -2.15
C PRO A 181 -3.79 -3.67 -3.32
N LEU A 182 -4.83 -4.48 -3.50
CA LEU A 182 -5.77 -4.32 -4.61
C LEU A 182 -6.72 -3.14 -4.37
N SER A 183 -7.10 -2.89 -3.12
CA SER A 183 -7.81 -1.67 -2.76
C SER A 183 -7.03 -0.40 -3.14
N LEU A 184 -5.70 -0.41 -3.00
CA LEU A 184 -4.85 0.70 -3.49
C LEU A 184 -4.87 0.84 -5.01
N VAL A 185 -4.86 -0.28 -5.75
CA VAL A 185 -4.98 -0.25 -7.22
C VAL A 185 -6.31 0.39 -7.62
N SER A 186 -7.43 -0.09 -7.07
CA SER A 186 -8.75 0.44 -7.38
C SER A 186 -8.91 1.90 -6.98
N LEU A 187 -8.30 2.33 -5.88
CA LEU A 187 -8.26 3.73 -5.48
C LEU A 187 -7.51 4.58 -6.51
N LEU A 188 -6.33 4.15 -6.93
CA LEU A 188 -5.51 4.89 -7.92
C LEU A 188 -6.16 4.91 -9.30
N GLU A 189 -6.80 3.83 -9.72
CA GLU A 189 -7.63 3.78 -10.93
C GLU A 189 -8.71 4.86 -10.91
N ARG A 190 -9.45 4.99 -9.80
CA ARG A 190 -10.49 6.01 -9.62
C ARG A 190 -9.90 7.42 -9.57
N ALA A 191 -8.79 7.62 -8.86
CA ALA A 191 -8.15 8.93 -8.74
C ALA A 191 -7.69 9.43 -10.12
N ILE A 192 -7.02 8.57 -10.89
CA ILE A 192 -6.58 8.91 -12.25
C ILE A 192 -7.77 9.18 -13.17
N ALA A 193 -8.84 8.39 -13.09
CA ALA A 193 -10.03 8.61 -13.88
C ALA A 193 -10.70 9.98 -13.58
N LEU A 194 -10.63 10.48 -12.34
CA LEU A 194 -11.09 11.84 -12.01
C LEU A 194 -10.22 12.91 -12.65
N LEU A 195 -8.90 12.71 -12.71
CA LEU A 195 -7.96 13.65 -13.33
C LEU A 195 -8.17 13.76 -14.84
N SER A 196 -8.40 12.63 -15.52
CA SER A 196 -8.65 12.62 -16.97
C SER A 196 -9.97 13.29 -17.37
N ARG A 197 -10.94 13.44 -16.46
CA ARG A 197 -12.20 14.17 -16.73
C ARG A 197 -12.07 15.69 -16.60
N LYS A 198 -11.01 16.16 -15.93
CA LYS A 198 -10.74 17.59 -15.67
C LYS A 198 -9.75 18.20 -16.68
N SER A 199 -9.16 17.36 -17.55
CA SER A 199 -8.23 17.75 -18.62
C SER A 199 -8.99 17.90 -19.94
#